data_AF-A0AAW2X6R2-F1
#
_entry.id   AF-A0AAW2X6R2-F1
#
_cell.length_a   1.000
_cell.length_b   1.000
_cell.length_c   1.000
_cell.angle_alpha   90.00
_cell.angle_beta   90.00
_cell.angle_gamma   90.00
#
_symmetry.space_group_name_H-M   'P 1'
#
loop_
_entity.id
_entity.type
_entity.pdbx_description
1 polymer ?
#
loop_
_entity_poly.entity_id
_entity_poly.type
_entity_poly.pdbx_seq_one_letter_code
_entity_poly.pdbx_strand_id
1 'polypeptide(L)'
;MGDLVKQILATPIQLTDQVIKAADDAATFKQECAELKSKTEKLAGLLRQAARASNDLYERPTRRIIDDTEQVLEKALALVLKCRGHGLMKRVFTIIPTAAFRKMSAQLENSIGDVSWLLRVSASADDRDDEYLGLPPIAANEPILCLIWEQIAILYTGSVDDRSDAAASLVSLARDNDRYGKLIIEEGGVGPLLKLVKEGKLEGQENAARAIGLLGKTRKA
;
A
#
# COMPACT_ATOMS: atom_id res chain seq x y z
N MET A 1 -12.53 6.89 11.23
CA MET A 1 -11.69 6.10 10.31
C MET A 1 -10.31 6.74 10.15
N GLY A 2 -10.21 8.05 9.86
CA GLY A 2 -8.93 8.74 9.73
C GLY A 2 -8.01 8.72 10.96
N ASP A 3 -8.56 8.66 12.18
CA ASP A 3 -7.72 8.56 13.40
C ASP A 3 -6.93 7.25 13.49
N LEU A 4 -7.49 6.14 12.99
CA LEU A 4 -6.80 4.85 12.95
C LEU A 4 -5.68 4.87 11.89
N VAL A 5 -5.96 5.45 10.73
CA VAL A 5 -4.96 5.59 9.64
C VAL A 5 -3.79 6.49 10.07
N LYS A 6 -4.07 7.58 10.81
CA LYS A 6 -3.02 8.43 11.40
C LYS A 6 -2.14 7.67 12.38
N GLN A 7 -2.73 6.80 13.20
CA GLN A 7 -1.97 5.95 14.13
C GLN A 7 -1.08 4.96 13.39
N ILE A 8 -1.61 4.30 12.35
CA ILE A 8 -0.85 3.35 11.51
C ILE A 8 0.32 4.03 10.80
N LEU A 9 0.17 5.29 10.37
CA LEU A 9 1.22 6.03 9.67
C LEU A 9 2.31 6.61 10.58
N ALA A 10 2.07 6.71 11.89
CA ALA A 10 3.01 7.34 12.82
C ALA A 10 4.35 6.60 12.90
N THR A 11 4.32 5.27 13.06
CA THR A 11 5.52 4.43 13.18
C THR A 11 6.39 4.46 11.92
N PRO A 12 5.87 4.23 10.71
CA PRO A 12 6.65 4.35 9.47
C PRO A 12 7.28 5.74 9.29
N ILE A 13 6.56 6.81 9.60
CA ILE A 13 7.12 8.18 9.52
C ILE A 13 8.31 8.32 10.48
N GLN A 14 8.16 7.86 11.73
CA GLN A 14 9.26 7.89 12.69
C GLN A 14 10.46 7.03 12.24
N LEU A 15 10.22 5.88 11.61
CA LEU A 15 11.28 5.02 11.09
C LEU A 15 12.02 5.69 9.92
N THR A 16 11.34 6.39 9.02
CA THR A 16 12.01 7.14 7.95
C THR A 16 13.00 8.15 8.51
N ASP A 17 12.61 8.93 9.52
CA ASP A 17 13.49 9.91 10.18
C ASP A 17 14.69 9.24 10.87
N GLN A 18 14.49 8.06 11.47
CA GLN A 18 15.58 7.28 12.08
C GLN A 18 16.58 6.75 11.05
N VAL A 19 16.10 6.25 9.90
CA VAL A 19 16.95 5.75 8.81
C VAL A 19 17.77 6.89 8.22
N ILE A 20 17.14 8.04 7.94
CA ILE A 20 17.81 9.23 7.40
C ILE A 20 18.94 9.67 8.34
N LYS A 21 18.65 9.81 9.64
CA LYS A 21 19.65 10.17 10.65
C LYS A 21 20.76 9.12 10.75
N ALA A 22 20.42 7.83 10.68
CA ALA A 22 21.42 6.77 10.74
C ALA A 22 22.34 6.77 9.51
N ALA A 23 21.83 7.13 8.35
CA ALA A 23 22.59 7.22 7.12
C ALA A 23 23.57 8.40 7.13
N ASP A 24 23.18 9.53 7.72
CA ASP A 24 24.05 10.70 7.89
C ASP A 24 25.26 10.42 8.81
N ASP A 25 25.06 9.57 9.82
CA ASP A 25 26.12 9.12 10.73
C ASP A 25 26.97 7.96 10.12
N ALA A 26 26.78 7.69 8.82
CA ALA A 26 27.51 6.80 7.93
C ALA A 26 29.06 6.85 8.05
N ALA A 27 29.72 5.92 8.74
CA ALA A 27 31.19 5.87 8.74
C ALA A 27 31.75 5.03 7.58
N THR A 28 31.09 3.92 7.23
CA THR A 28 31.42 3.01 6.13
C THR A 28 30.26 2.97 5.11
N PHE A 29 30.53 2.52 3.87
CA PHE A 29 29.52 2.41 2.80
C PHE A 29 28.73 3.71 2.57
N LYS A 30 29.44 4.86 2.55
CA LYS A 30 28.83 6.19 2.53
C LYS A 30 27.97 6.44 1.29
N GLN A 31 28.40 5.96 0.13
CA GLN A 31 27.66 6.13 -1.11
C GLN A 31 26.36 5.33 -1.09
N GLU A 32 26.41 4.08 -0.64
CA GLU A 32 25.22 3.23 -0.52
C GLU A 32 24.26 3.76 0.55
N CYS A 33 24.77 4.24 1.69
CA CYS A 33 23.94 4.89 2.71
C CYS A 33 23.27 6.16 2.19
N ALA A 34 23.97 6.97 1.38
CA ALA A 34 23.40 8.17 0.77
C ALA A 34 22.28 7.83 -0.24
N GLU A 35 22.43 6.75 -1.02
CA GLU A 35 21.36 6.27 -1.90
C GLU A 35 20.11 5.85 -1.12
N LEU A 36 20.28 5.02 -0.08
CA LEU A 36 19.17 4.60 0.78
C LEU A 36 18.50 5.79 1.48
N LYS A 37 19.29 6.79 1.90
CA LYS A 37 18.80 8.04 2.49
C LYS A 37 17.87 8.78 1.52
N SER A 38 18.31 9.03 0.29
CA SER A 38 17.52 9.78 -0.71
C SER A 38 16.16 9.12 -0.98
N LYS A 39 16.13 7.78 -1.11
CA LYS A 39 14.87 7.03 -1.28
C LYS A 39 13.98 7.13 -0.05
N THR A 40 14.58 7.02 1.13
CA THR A 40 13.85 7.15 2.40
C THR A 40 13.25 8.55 2.58
N GLU A 41 13.94 9.62 2.16
CA GLU A 41 13.42 10.98 2.16
C GLU A 41 12.19 11.13 1.26
N LYS A 42 12.25 10.56 0.05
CA LYS A 42 11.10 10.52 -0.87
C LYS A 42 9.91 9.79 -0.23
N LEU A 43 10.16 8.62 0.37
CA LEU A 43 9.13 7.85 1.06
C LEU A 43 8.54 8.59 2.26
N ALA A 44 9.37 9.29 3.03
CA ALA A 44 8.93 10.13 4.15
C ALA A 44 7.98 11.25 3.68
N GLY A 45 8.27 11.84 2.51
CA GLY A 45 7.38 12.80 1.86
C GLY A 45 6.00 12.22 1.55
N LEU A 46 5.96 11.03 0.95
CA LEU A 46 4.71 10.34 0.60
C LEU A 46 3.91 9.91 1.84
N LEU A 47 4.57 9.34 2.86
CA LEU A 47 3.91 8.93 4.11
C LEU A 47 3.29 10.13 4.84
N ARG A 48 3.96 11.29 4.83
CA ARG A 48 3.41 12.52 5.40
C ARG A 48 2.23 13.06 4.59
N GLN A 49 2.24 12.93 3.27
CA GLN A 49 1.07 13.24 2.44
C GLN A 49 -0.10 12.32 2.77
N ALA A 50 0.17 11.01 2.93
CA ALA A 50 -0.83 10.02 3.30
C ALA A 50 -1.45 10.33 4.68
N ALA A 51 -0.63 10.79 5.64
CA ALA A 51 -1.14 11.17 6.95
C ALA A 51 -2.06 12.40 6.89
N ARG A 52 -1.80 13.35 5.98
CA ARG A 52 -2.66 14.52 5.75
C ARG A 52 -3.98 14.12 5.07
N ALA A 53 -3.92 13.19 4.12
CA ALA A 53 -5.08 12.64 3.40
C ALA A 53 -5.78 11.49 4.14
N SER A 54 -5.44 11.24 5.41
CA SER A 54 -5.86 10.03 6.16
C SER A 54 -7.37 9.81 6.29
N ASN A 55 -8.19 10.85 6.13
CA ASN A 55 -9.65 10.72 6.12
C ASN A 55 -10.20 10.13 4.82
N ASP A 56 -9.46 10.26 3.72
CA ASP A 56 -9.86 9.87 2.36
C ASP A 56 -9.17 8.58 1.92
N LEU A 57 -8.21 8.09 2.72
CA LEU A 57 -7.47 6.87 2.44
C LEU A 57 -8.32 5.60 2.61
N TYR A 58 -8.11 4.69 1.66
CA TYR A 58 -8.67 3.34 1.70
C TYR A 58 -8.10 2.50 2.83
N GLU A 59 -8.88 2.28 3.89
CA GLU A 59 -8.39 1.67 5.14
C GLU A 59 -7.63 0.34 4.94
N ARG A 60 -8.12 -0.54 4.05
CA ARG A 60 -7.58 -1.90 3.85
C ARG A 60 -6.26 -1.93 3.05
N PRO A 61 -6.20 -1.40 1.81
CA PRO A 61 -4.94 -1.21 1.10
C PRO A 61 -3.91 -0.42 1.91
N THR A 62 -4.37 0.64 2.62
CA THR A 62 -3.50 1.46 3.47
C THR A 62 -2.80 0.59 4.50
N ARG A 63 -3.55 -0.20 5.27
CA ARG A 63 -2.94 -1.03 6.31
C ARG A 63 -1.88 -1.98 5.74
N ARG A 64 -2.19 -2.69 4.65
CA ARG A 64 -1.26 -3.67 4.06
C ARG A 64 0.00 -3.01 3.49
N ILE A 65 -0.16 -1.91 2.75
CA ILE A 65 0.95 -1.16 2.16
C ILE A 65 1.82 -0.54 3.24
N ILE A 66 1.22 0.02 4.29
CA ILE A 66 1.95 0.64 5.38
C ILE A 66 2.65 -0.39 6.25
N ASP A 67 2.03 -1.53 6.55
CA ASP A 67 2.66 -2.63 7.30
C ASP A 67 3.88 -3.22 6.55
N ASP A 68 3.82 -3.38 5.23
CA ASP A 68 4.98 -3.83 4.43
C ASP A 68 6.08 -2.75 4.38
N THR A 69 5.67 -1.49 4.21
CA THR A 69 6.59 -0.34 4.25
C THR A 69 7.32 -0.23 5.59
N GLU A 70 6.63 -0.45 6.70
CA GLU A 70 7.21 -0.48 8.05
C GLU A 70 8.31 -1.55 8.14
N GLN A 71 8.01 -2.78 7.71
CA GLN A 71 8.99 -3.88 7.72
C GLN A 71 10.20 -3.61 6.82
N VAL A 72 10.01 -2.95 5.67
CA VAL A 72 11.12 -2.53 4.80
C VAL A 72 11.98 -1.48 5.50
N LEU A 73 11.38 -0.50 6.16
CA LEU A 73 12.09 0.54 6.90
C LEU A 73 12.85 0.01 8.10
N GLU A 74 12.30 -0.96 8.85
CA GLU A 74 13.01 -1.64 9.93
C GLU A 74 14.27 -2.36 9.43
N LYS A 75 14.17 -3.06 8.29
CA LYS A 75 15.31 -3.74 7.65
C LYS A 75 16.34 -2.71 7.13
N ALA A 76 15.88 -1.60 6.56
CA ALA A 76 16.74 -0.51 6.13
C ALA A 76 17.50 0.10 7.32
N LEU A 77 16.82 0.37 8.43
CA LEU A 77 17.42 0.89 9.65
C LEU A 77 18.48 -0.07 10.20
N ALA A 78 18.15 -1.36 10.30
CA ALA A 78 19.08 -2.38 10.76
C ALA A 78 20.33 -2.50 9.87
N LEU A 79 20.20 -2.29 8.55
CA LEU A 79 21.32 -2.29 7.61
C LEU A 79 22.19 -1.04 7.78
N VAL A 80 21.58 0.15 7.83
CA VAL A 80 22.29 1.42 7.93
C VAL A 80 22.98 1.57 9.29
N LEU A 81 22.37 1.10 10.39
CA LEU A 81 22.99 1.10 11.72
C LEU A 81 24.28 0.29 11.77
N LYS A 82 24.44 -0.74 10.93
CA LYS A 82 25.69 -1.50 10.82
C LYS A 82 26.82 -0.72 10.14
N CYS A 83 26.49 0.38 9.46
CA CYS A 83 27.43 1.26 8.77
C CYS A 83 27.93 2.40 9.68
N ARG A 84 27.28 2.59 10.84
CA ARG A 84 27.76 3.51 11.88
C ARG A 84 29.04 2.95 12.49
N GLY A 85 30.07 3.79 12.55
CA GLY A 85 31.34 3.45 13.18
C GLY A 85 31.18 3.36 14.70
N HIS A 86 30.76 2.23 15.24
CA HIS A 86 30.84 2.01 16.69
C HIS A 86 32.31 1.78 17.09
N GLY A 87 32.71 2.39 18.21
CA GLY A 87 34.09 2.43 18.70
C GLY A 87 34.83 1.09 18.79
N LEU A 88 36.14 1.21 19.06
CA LEU A 88 37.25 0.24 18.95
C LEU A 88 36.96 -1.26 19.23
N MET A 89 35.92 -1.64 19.97
CA MET A 89 35.60 -3.04 20.30
C MET A 89 34.64 -3.76 19.33
N LYS A 90 34.05 -3.09 18.33
CA LYS A 90 33.15 -3.74 17.33
C LYS A 90 33.68 -3.76 15.90
N ARG A 91 34.95 -3.37 15.66
CA ARG A 91 35.61 -3.40 14.35
C ARG A 91 35.81 -4.80 13.74
N VAL A 92 35.34 -5.84 14.41
CA VAL A 92 35.66 -7.23 14.09
C VAL A 92 34.37 -7.87 13.55
N PHE A 93 34.26 -7.87 12.21
CA PHE A 93 33.35 -8.67 11.37
C PHE A 93 31.89 -8.21 11.13
N THR A 94 31.67 -6.98 10.65
CA THR A 94 30.44 -6.71 9.88
C THR A 94 30.74 -6.82 8.39
N ILE A 95 30.66 -8.02 7.82
CA ILE A 95 30.68 -8.20 6.37
C ILE A 95 29.28 -7.91 5.85
N ILE A 96 29.09 -6.75 5.22
CA ILE A 96 27.86 -6.41 4.50
C ILE A 96 28.11 -6.64 3.01
N PRO A 97 27.46 -7.63 2.37
CA PRO A 97 27.57 -7.80 0.93
C PRO A 97 26.98 -6.58 0.21
N THR A 98 27.62 -6.09 -0.85
CA THR A 98 27.06 -5.02 -1.70
C THR A 98 25.68 -5.37 -2.25
N ALA A 99 25.40 -6.67 -2.45
CA ALA A 99 24.08 -7.16 -2.84
C ALA A 99 22.97 -6.84 -1.82
N ALA A 100 23.31 -6.71 -0.52
CA ALA A 100 22.35 -6.34 0.52
C ALA A 100 21.85 -4.89 0.33
N PHE A 101 22.74 -3.95 -0.02
CA PHE A 101 22.36 -2.58 -0.33
C PHE A 101 21.51 -2.49 -1.60
N ARG A 102 21.87 -3.21 -2.66
CA ARG A 102 21.06 -3.25 -3.90
C ARG A 102 19.66 -3.80 -3.65
N LYS A 103 19.55 -4.89 -2.87
CA LYS A 103 18.26 -5.46 -2.48
C LYS A 103 17.45 -4.46 -1.66
N MET A 104 18.07 -3.80 -0.68
CA MET A 104 17.39 -2.80 0.14
C MET A 104 16.92 -1.59 -0.68
N SER A 105 17.77 -1.11 -1.59
CA SER A 105 17.45 -0.03 -2.52
C SER A 105 16.25 -0.38 -3.40
N ALA A 106 16.16 -1.61 -3.91
CA ALA A 106 15.01 -2.08 -4.66
C ALA A 106 13.74 -2.20 -3.81
N GLN A 107 13.84 -2.67 -2.56
CA GLN A 107 12.71 -2.77 -1.64
C GLN A 107 12.14 -1.39 -1.28
N LEU A 108 13.00 -0.40 -1.01
CA LEU A 108 12.54 0.97 -0.76
C LEU A 108 11.88 1.58 -2.00
N GLU A 109 12.38 1.30 -3.20
CA GLU A 109 11.73 1.75 -4.44
C GLU A 109 10.33 1.15 -4.61
N ASN A 110 10.17 -0.12 -4.27
CA ASN A 110 8.85 -0.77 -4.28
C ASN A 110 7.89 -0.09 -3.32
N SER A 111 8.30 0.15 -2.06
CA SER A 111 7.47 0.86 -1.08
C SER A 111 7.11 2.27 -1.51
N ILE A 112 8.03 2.99 -2.20
CA ILE A 112 7.73 4.29 -2.82
C ILE A 112 6.61 4.14 -3.85
N GLY A 113 6.69 3.13 -4.72
CA GLY A 113 5.65 2.83 -5.70
C GLY A 113 4.29 2.52 -5.04
N ASP A 114 4.30 1.69 -3.99
CA ASP A 114 3.08 1.28 -3.28
C ASP A 114 2.37 2.46 -2.60
N VAL A 115 3.11 3.30 -1.87
CA VAL A 115 2.53 4.47 -1.19
C VAL A 115 2.09 5.53 -2.21
N SER A 116 2.83 5.71 -3.32
CA SER A 116 2.42 6.62 -4.40
C SER A 116 1.10 6.17 -5.03
N TRP A 117 0.96 4.87 -5.30
CA TRP A 117 -0.28 4.30 -5.80
C TRP A 117 -1.44 4.53 -4.81
N LEU A 118 -1.20 4.31 -3.51
CA LEU A 118 -2.22 4.50 -2.47
C LEU A 118 -2.75 5.93 -2.43
N LEU A 119 -1.86 6.92 -2.53
CA LEU A 119 -2.24 8.33 -2.56
C LEU A 119 -3.11 8.66 -3.77
N ARG A 120 -2.73 8.16 -4.95
CA ARG A 120 -3.48 8.40 -6.19
C ARG A 120 -4.85 7.74 -6.19
N VAL A 121 -4.95 6.48 -5.78
CA VAL A 121 -6.25 5.78 -5.77
C VAL A 121 -7.22 6.38 -4.75
N SER A 122 -6.68 7.06 -3.73
CA SER A 122 -7.45 7.78 -2.72
C SER A 122 -7.73 9.24 -3.09
N ALA A 123 -7.14 9.76 -4.17
CA ALA A 123 -7.40 11.12 -4.65
C ALA A 123 -8.78 11.24 -5.32
N SER A 124 -9.35 12.44 -5.28
CA SER A 124 -10.60 12.76 -5.97
C SER A 124 -10.43 12.63 -7.49
N ALA A 125 -11.53 12.41 -8.22
CA ALA A 125 -11.51 12.19 -9.66
C ALA A 125 -10.88 13.36 -10.46
N ASP A 126 -10.94 14.58 -9.93
CA ASP A 126 -10.41 15.79 -10.56
C ASP A 126 -8.89 15.97 -10.40
N ASP A 127 -8.26 15.28 -9.43
CA ASP A 127 -6.83 15.42 -9.08
C ASP A 127 -5.97 14.22 -9.53
N ARG A 128 -6.51 13.32 -10.35
CA ARG A 128 -5.77 12.14 -10.83
C ARG A 128 -4.88 12.50 -12.03
N ASP A 129 -3.61 12.79 -11.76
CA ASP A 129 -2.58 12.87 -12.80
C ASP A 129 -2.41 11.50 -13.50
N ASP A 130 -2.68 11.47 -14.81
CA ASP A 130 -2.76 10.27 -15.67
C ASP A 130 -1.40 9.62 -16.00
N GLU A 131 -0.28 10.12 -15.44
CA GLU A 131 1.06 9.82 -15.95
C GLU A 131 1.68 8.50 -15.44
N TYR A 132 1.02 7.75 -14.55
CA TYR A 132 1.59 6.49 -14.01
C TYR A 132 0.57 5.35 -13.84
N LEU A 133 0.18 4.72 -14.95
CA LEU A 133 -0.76 3.58 -15.06
C LEU A 133 -0.17 2.22 -14.62
N GLY A 134 0.65 2.19 -13.57
CA GLY A 134 1.25 0.95 -13.03
C GLY A 134 0.48 0.37 -11.84
N LEU A 135 0.44 -0.96 -11.76
CA LEU A 135 0.06 -1.70 -10.54
C LEU A 135 1.04 -1.36 -9.40
N PRO A 136 0.59 -1.30 -8.13
CA PRO A 136 1.51 -1.14 -7.02
C PRO A 136 2.43 -2.37 -6.96
N PRO A 137 3.76 -2.22 -6.77
CA PRO A 137 4.70 -3.32 -6.64
C PRO A 137 4.26 -4.46 -5.71
N ILE A 138 3.53 -4.18 -4.62
CA ILE A 138 2.97 -5.19 -3.70
C ILE A 138 2.00 -6.16 -4.40
N ALA A 139 1.34 -5.72 -5.47
CA ALA A 139 0.44 -6.52 -6.27
C ALA A 139 1.12 -7.17 -7.49
N ALA A 140 2.44 -6.97 -7.71
CA ALA A 140 3.13 -7.57 -8.85
C ALA A 140 3.07 -9.11 -8.87
N ASN A 141 2.99 -9.74 -7.69
CA ASN A 141 2.83 -11.20 -7.55
C ASN A 141 1.37 -11.65 -7.48
N GLU A 142 0.44 -10.74 -7.19
CA GLU A 142 -1.00 -11.00 -7.10
C GLU A 142 -1.77 -9.86 -7.80
N PRO A 143 -1.69 -9.76 -9.15
CA PRO A 143 -2.26 -8.62 -9.89
C PRO A 143 -3.77 -8.47 -9.69
N ILE A 144 -4.45 -9.57 -9.37
CA ILE A 144 -5.88 -9.59 -9.03
C ILE A 144 -6.21 -8.75 -7.79
N LEU A 145 -5.29 -8.64 -6.84
CA LEU A 145 -5.49 -7.87 -5.62
C LEU A 145 -5.60 -6.38 -5.92
N CYS A 146 -4.78 -5.87 -6.84
CA CYS A 146 -4.87 -4.50 -7.30
C CYS A 146 -6.21 -4.22 -7.99
N LEU A 147 -6.65 -5.12 -8.87
CA LEU A 147 -7.95 -4.97 -9.52
C LEU A 147 -9.09 -4.94 -8.48
N ILE A 148 -9.06 -5.83 -7.48
CA ILE A 148 -10.04 -5.84 -6.39
C ILE A 148 -10.03 -4.50 -5.65
N TRP A 149 -8.85 -4.00 -5.25
CA TRP A 149 -8.76 -2.72 -4.57
C TRP A 149 -9.26 -1.55 -5.41
N GLU A 150 -8.96 -1.53 -6.70
CA GLU A 150 -9.44 -0.50 -7.62
C GLU A 150 -10.96 -0.53 -7.78
N GLN A 151 -11.55 -1.72 -7.94
CA GLN A 151 -13.01 -1.82 -8.02
C GLN A 151 -13.67 -1.40 -6.71
N ILE A 152 -13.11 -1.79 -5.56
CA ILE A 152 -13.60 -1.30 -4.26
C ILE A 152 -13.44 0.23 -4.21
N ALA A 153 -12.29 0.78 -4.64
CA ALA A 153 -12.01 2.22 -4.75
C ALA A 153 -13.17 2.98 -5.40
N ILE A 154 -13.50 2.55 -6.61
CA ILE A 154 -14.56 3.11 -7.44
C ILE A 154 -15.93 3.01 -6.75
N LEU A 155 -16.21 1.95 -6.00
CA LEU A 155 -17.50 1.84 -5.28
C LEU A 155 -17.74 2.97 -4.25
N TYR A 156 -16.69 3.55 -3.67
CA TYR A 156 -16.83 4.68 -2.74
C TYR A 156 -16.76 6.05 -3.44
N THR A 157 -15.86 6.22 -4.42
CA THR A 157 -15.51 7.55 -4.97
C THR A 157 -15.98 7.78 -6.39
N GLY A 158 -16.29 6.72 -7.15
CA GLY A 158 -16.71 6.80 -8.55
C GLY A 158 -18.06 7.46 -8.75
N SER A 159 -18.39 7.77 -10.00
CA SER A 159 -19.73 8.22 -10.39
C SER A 159 -20.76 7.11 -10.19
N VAL A 160 -22.06 7.44 -10.31
CA VAL A 160 -23.12 6.42 -10.19
C VAL A 160 -22.97 5.30 -11.22
N ASP A 161 -22.48 5.63 -12.42
CA ASP A 161 -22.24 4.66 -13.49
C ASP A 161 -20.98 3.82 -13.20
N ASP A 162 -19.86 4.46 -12.81
CA ASP A 162 -18.63 3.73 -12.49
C ASP A 162 -18.83 2.74 -11.34
N ARG A 163 -19.65 3.10 -10.35
CA ARG A 163 -19.99 2.20 -9.22
C ARG A 163 -20.75 0.97 -9.70
N SER A 164 -21.65 1.12 -10.67
CA SER A 164 -22.36 -0.02 -11.26
C SER A 164 -21.43 -0.95 -12.01
N ASP A 165 -20.50 -0.39 -12.78
CA ASP A 165 -19.49 -1.15 -13.52
C ASP A 165 -18.51 -1.84 -12.57
N ALA A 166 -18.08 -1.16 -11.51
CA ALA A 166 -17.23 -1.74 -10.49
C ALA A 166 -17.89 -2.94 -9.79
N ALA A 167 -19.19 -2.83 -9.47
CA ALA A 167 -19.94 -3.95 -8.92
C ALA A 167 -20.04 -5.12 -9.93
N ALA A 168 -20.22 -4.85 -11.22
CA ALA A 168 -20.22 -5.87 -12.27
C ALA A 168 -18.86 -6.59 -12.41
N SER A 169 -17.77 -5.84 -12.32
CA SER A 169 -16.41 -6.38 -12.31
C SER A 169 -16.19 -7.31 -11.11
N LEU A 170 -16.60 -6.90 -9.90
CA LEU A 170 -16.51 -7.74 -8.70
C LEU A 170 -17.36 -9.01 -8.78
N VAL A 171 -18.54 -8.97 -9.43
CA VAL A 171 -19.32 -10.19 -9.74
C VAL A 171 -18.48 -11.14 -10.59
N SER A 172 -17.87 -10.62 -11.67
CA SER A 172 -17.11 -11.44 -12.61
C SER A 172 -15.95 -12.14 -11.91
N LEU A 173 -15.22 -11.41 -11.04
CA LEU A 173 -14.15 -11.95 -10.23
C LEU A 173 -14.63 -13.02 -9.24
N ALA A 174 -15.68 -12.73 -8.48
CA ALA A 174 -16.22 -13.65 -7.49
C ALA A 174 -16.80 -14.93 -8.12
N ARG A 175 -17.29 -14.85 -9.36
CA ARG A 175 -17.80 -16.00 -10.11
C ARG A 175 -16.69 -16.87 -10.69
N ASP A 176 -15.58 -16.26 -11.10
CA ASP A 176 -14.47 -16.94 -11.75
C ASP A 176 -13.69 -17.83 -10.76
N ASN A 177 -13.47 -17.34 -9.53
CA ASN A 177 -12.67 -18.07 -8.54
C ASN A 177 -13.09 -17.73 -7.10
N ASP A 178 -13.35 -18.77 -6.29
CA ASP A 178 -13.70 -18.63 -4.87
C ASP A 178 -12.63 -17.88 -4.07
N ARG A 179 -11.35 -18.03 -4.43
CA ARG A 179 -10.23 -17.28 -3.85
C ARG A 179 -10.41 -15.77 -4.04
N TYR A 180 -10.89 -15.32 -5.20
CA TYR A 180 -11.11 -13.90 -5.45
C TYR A 180 -12.29 -13.39 -4.65
N GLY A 181 -13.35 -14.18 -4.52
CA GLY A 181 -14.44 -13.87 -3.60
C GLY A 181 -13.94 -13.69 -2.16
N LYS A 182 -13.06 -14.57 -1.67
CA LYS A 182 -12.45 -14.43 -0.34
C LYS A 182 -11.64 -13.14 -0.22
N LEU A 183 -10.81 -12.81 -1.21
CA LEU A 183 -10.04 -11.56 -1.23
C LEU A 183 -10.96 -10.33 -1.21
N ILE A 184 -12.05 -10.30 -1.99
CA ILE A 184 -13.00 -9.18 -1.98
C ILE A 184 -13.59 -8.96 -0.58
N ILE A 185 -13.87 -10.04 0.16
CA ILE A 185 -14.36 -9.96 1.55
C ILE A 185 -13.25 -9.42 2.48
N GLU A 186 -12.06 -9.99 2.40
CA GLU A 186 -10.91 -9.64 3.26
C GLU A 186 -10.47 -8.18 3.08
N GLU A 187 -10.54 -7.69 1.84
CA GLU A 187 -10.19 -6.33 1.44
C GLU A 187 -11.36 -5.34 1.61
N GLY A 188 -12.48 -5.76 2.20
CA GLY A 188 -13.55 -4.87 2.66
C GLY A 188 -14.60 -4.48 1.62
N GLY A 189 -14.72 -5.22 0.51
CA GLY A 189 -15.67 -4.92 -0.56
C GLY A 189 -17.15 -5.04 -0.16
N VAL A 190 -17.48 -5.77 0.91
CA VAL A 190 -18.88 -5.99 1.33
C VAL A 190 -19.57 -4.70 1.76
N GLY A 191 -18.88 -3.83 2.50
CA GLY A 191 -19.44 -2.55 2.98
C GLY A 191 -19.96 -1.64 1.87
N PRO A 192 -19.14 -1.26 0.88
CA PRO A 192 -19.60 -0.41 -0.22
C PRO A 192 -20.61 -1.10 -1.14
N LEU A 193 -20.53 -2.43 -1.33
CA LEU A 193 -21.56 -3.17 -2.05
C LEU A 193 -22.92 -3.05 -1.34
N LEU A 194 -22.97 -3.20 -0.01
CA LEU A 194 -24.20 -3.01 0.77
C LEU A 194 -24.75 -1.58 0.66
N LYS A 195 -23.87 -0.58 0.60
CA LYS A 195 -24.26 0.81 0.36
C LYS A 195 -24.85 0.98 -1.04
N LEU A 196 -24.21 0.40 -2.06
CA LEU A 196 -24.69 0.47 -3.44
C LEU A 196 -26.05 -0.22 -3.63
N VAL A 197 -26.33 -1.32 -2.92
CA VAL A 197 -27.67 -1.95 -2.90
C VAL A 197 -28.77 -0.98 -2.42
N LYS A 198 -28.44 -0.06 -1.51
CA LYS A 198 -29.42 0.90 -0.96
C LYS A 198 -29.56 2.17 -1.78
N GLU A 199 -28.44 2.67 -2.31
CA GLU A 199 -28.34 4.03 -2.85
C GLU A 199 -28.06 4.07 -4.37
N GLY A 200 -27.71 2.93 -4.97
CA GLY A 200 -27.38 2.85 -6.40
C GLY A 200 -28.59 2.93 -7.32
N LYS A 201 -28.34 3.12 -8.62
CA LYS A 201 -29.35 2.89 -9.67
C LYS A 201 -29.66 1.39 -9.80
N LEU A 202 -30.79 1.04 -10.42
CA LEU A 202 -31.27 -0.35 -10.56
C LEU A 202 -30.16 -1.34 -10.93
N GLU A 203 -29.41 -1.04 -12.00
CA GLU A 203 -28.29 -1.89 -12.44
C GLU A 203 -27.20 -2.08 -11.37
N GLY A 204 -26.82 -1.00 -10.67
CA GLY A 204 -25.83 -1.05 -9.60
C GLY A 204 -26.33 -1.84 -8.40
N GLN A 205 -27.62 -1.71 -8.06
CA GLN A 205 -28.27 -2.48 -6.99
C GLN A 205 -28.26 -3.98 -7.32
N GLU A 206 -28.64 -4.34 -8.56
CA GLU A 206 -28.65 -5.72 -9.04
C GLU A 206 -27.25 -6.34 -9.04
N ASN A 207 -26.26 -5.61 -9.59
CA ASN A 207 -24.86 -6.06 -9.61
C ASN A 207 -24.30 -6.22 -8.20
N ALA A 208 -24.57 -5.28 -7.29
CA ALA A 208 -24.10 -5.36 -5.92
C ALA A 208 -24.76 -6.51 -5.13
N ALA A 209 -26.07 -6.69 -5.26
CA ALA A 209 -26.79 -7.80 -4.65
C ALA A 209 -26.26 -9.15 -5.14
N ARG A 210 -25.99 -9.25 -6.45
CA ARG A 210 -25.39 -10.45 -7.06
C ARG A 210 -23.98 -10.71 -6.54
N ALA A 211 -23.14 -9.68 -6.43
CA ALA A 211 -21.80 -9.81 -5.86
C ALA A 211 -21.87 -10.35 -4.44
N ILE A 212 -22.67 -9.73 -3.55
CA ILE A 212 -22.84 -10.16 -2.16
C ILE A 212 -23.34 -11.62 -2.10
N GLY A 213 -24.28 -12.01 -2.95
CA GLY A 213 -24.78 -13.38 -3.01
C GLY A 213 -23.71 -14.40 -3.39
N LEU A 214 -22.77 -14.05 -4.27
CA LEU A 214 -21.61 -14.89 -4.60
C LEU A 214 -20.61 -14.96 -3.44
N LEU A 215 -20.30 -13.83 -2.81
CA LEU A 215 -19.41 -13.75 -1.64
C LEU A 215 -19.95 -14.55 -0.44
N GLY A 216 -21.28 -14.68 -0.30
CA GLY A 216 -21.87 -15.52 0.74
C GLY A 216 -21.65 -17.03 0.54
N LYS A 217 -21.42 -17.49 -0.70
CA LYS A 217 -21.19 -18.91 -1.02
C LYS A 217 -19.77 -19.36 -0.69
N THR A 218 -18.79 -18.46 -0.76
CA THR A 218 -17.36 -18.79 -0.58
C THR A 218 -16.97 -19.15 0.85
N ARG A 219 -17.86 -18.97 1.85
CA ARG A 219 -17.65 -19.41 3.25
C ARG A 219 -17.76 -20.92 3.48
N LYS A 220 -18.19 -21.71 2.48
CA LYS A 220 -18.52 -23.14 2.65
C LYS A 220 -17.44 -24.14 2.17
N ALA A 221 -16.24 -23.69 1.82
CA ALA A 221 -15.14 -24.57 1.41
C ALA A 221 -13.96 -24.51 2.40
#